data_AF-A0A1G0AH85-F1
#
_entry.id   AF-A0A1G0AH85-F1
#
_cell.length_a   1.000
_cell.length_b   1.000
_cell.length_c   1.000
_cell.angle_alpha   90.00
_cell.angle_beta   90.00
_cell.angle_gamma   90.00
#
_symmetry.space_group_name_H-M   'P 1'
#
loop_
_entity.id
_entity.type
_entity.pdbx_description
1 polymer ?
#
loop_
_entity_poly.entity_id
_entity_poly.type
_entity_poly.pdbx_seq_one_letter_code
_entity_poly.pdbx_strand_id
1 'polypeptide(L)' 'MDRNHGLLNTLGVGHPRLDRLVEAARRTSYGAKLTGAGGGGSMVALTDRPEETRRAIGAAGGRAFAVATEPDGVRRLP' A
#
# COMPACT_ATOMS: atom_id res chain seq x y z
N MET A 1 -1.95 1.07 10.27
CA MET A 1 -2.77 0.65 9.09
C MET A 1 -3.13 -0.84 9.16
N ASP A 2 -2.26 -1.65 9.75
CA ASP A 2 -2.34 -3.11 9.80
C ASP A 2 -3.64 -3.68 10.37
N ARG A 3 -4.16 -3.12 11.48
CA ARG A 3 -5.44 -3.54 12.05
C ARG A 3 -6.59 -3.39 11.06
N ASN A 4 -6.60 -2.30 10.28
CA ASN A 4 -7.61 -2.06 9.25
C ASN A 4 -7.48 -3.07 8.10
N HIS A 5 -6.25 -3.42 7.68
CA HIS A 5 -6.06 -4.47 6.68
C HIS A 5 -6.65 -5.82 7.14
N GLY A 6 -6.42 -6.21 8.39
CA GLY A 6 -7.03 -7.40 8.98
C GLY A 6 -8.56 -7.35 8.95
N LEU A 7 -9.17 -6.22 9.35
CA LEU A 7 -10.62 -6.03 9.30
C LEU A 7 -11.17 -6.12 7.86
N LEU A 8 -10.48 -5.55 6.87
CA LEU A 8 -10.87 -5.65 5.46
C LEU A 8 -10.81 -7.09 4.95
N ASN A 9 -9.81 -7.86 5.38
CA ASN A 9 -9.76 -9.29 5.08
C ASN A 9 -10.92 -10.05 5.75
N THR A 10 -11.28 -9.72 6.99
CA THR A 10 -12.47 -10.27 7.67
C THR A 10 -13.76 -9.93 6.93
N LEU A 11 -13.86 -8.75 6.32
CA LEU A 11 -15.01 -8.35 5.48
C LEU A 11 -15.07 -9.08 4.13
N GLY A 12 -14.08 -9.91 3.79
CA GLY A 12 -14.06 -10.70 2.55
C GLY A 12 -13.57 -9.94 1.32
N VAL A 13 -13.08 -8.70 1.48
CA VAL A 13 -12.54 -7.89 0.37
C VAL A 13 -11.02 -8.04 0.20
N GLY A 14 -10.41 -8.99 0.92
CA GLY A 14 -8.98 -9.30 0.81
C GLY A 14 -8.59 -9.93 -0.52
N HIS A 15 -7.29 -10.15 -0.72
CA HIS A 15 -6.78 -10.93 -1.85
C HIS A 15 -5.37 -11.45 -1.54
N PRO A 16 -5.03 -12.73 -1.81
CA PRO A 16 -3.74 -13.32 -1.43
C PRO A 16 -2.51 -12.56 -1.95
N ARG A 17 -2.60 -11.98 -3.17
CA ARG A 17 -1.54 -11.12 -3.70
C ARG A 17 -1.37 -9.84 -2.86
N LEU A 18 -2.46 -9.21 -2.42
CA LEU A 18 -2.38 -8.01 -1.59
C LEU A 18 -1.80 -8.34 -0.21
N ASP A 19 -2.21 -9.44 0.40
CA ASP A 19 -1.69 -9.88 1.70
C ASP A 19 -0.18 -10.09 1.66
N ARG A 20 0.33 -10.71 0.59
CA ARG A 20 1.77 -10.86 0.34
C ARG A 20 2.49 -9.51 0.24
N LEU A 21 1.93 -8.54 -0.48
CA LEU A 21 2.55 -7.22 -0.64
C LEU A 21 2.51 -6.40 0.65
N VAL A 22 1.40 -6.47 1.39
CA VAL A 22 1.27 -5.81 2.69
C VAL A 22 2.28 -6.39 3.68
N GLU A 23 2.41 -7.73 3.74
CA GLU A 23 3.39 -8.38 4.62
C GLU A 23 4.83 -7.96 4.28
N ALA A 24 5.19 -7.91 3.00
CA ALA A 24 6.51 -7.47 2.57
C ALA A 24 6.82 -6.02 2.99
N ALA A 25 5.82 -5.14 2.97
CA ALA A 25 6.00 -3.75 3.35
C ALA A 25 6.13 -3.54 4.88
N ARG A 26 5.61 -4.44 5.73
CA ARG A 26 5.53 -4.24 7.19
C ARG A 26 6.86 -3.91 7.87
N ARG A 27 7.94 -4.60 7.49
CA ARG A 27 9.27 -4.41 8.12
C ARG A 27 9.92 -3.06 7.77
N THR A 28 9.45 -2.44 6.70
CA THR A 28 10.05 -1.25 6.11
C THR A 28 9.16 -0.02 6.24
N SER A 29 7.98 -0.13 6.85
CA SER A 29 6.96 0.92 6.92
C SER A 29 6.32 0.98 8.31
N TYR A 30 5.66 2.09 8.62
CA TYR A 30 4.83 2.23 9.83
C TYR A 30 3.53 1.39 9.74
N GLY A 31 3.17 0.98 8.53
CA GLY A 31 2.07 0.06 8.29
C GLY A 31 1.59 0.08 6.84
N ALA A 32 0.82 -0.94 6.49
CA ALA A 32 0.35 -1.16 5.13
C ALA A 32 -1.08 -1.73 5.09
N LYS A 33 -1.81 -1.45 4.00
CA LYS A 33 -3.14 -2.03 3.74
C LYS A 33 -3.48 -2.01 2.26
N LEU A 34 -4.45 -2.83 1.84
CA LEU A 34 -5.10 -2.68 0.53
C LEU A 34 -5.75 -1.28 0.40
N THR A 35 -5.93 -0.77 -0.82
CA THR A 35 -6.63 0.50 -1.09
C THR A 35 -7.74 0.32 -2.13
N GLY A 36 -8.77 1.15 -2.07
CA GLY A 36 -9.99 1.02 -2.87
C GLY A 36 -10.91 -0.10 -2.35
N ALA A 37 -11.63 -0.75 -3.27
CA ALA A 37 -12.66 -1.73 -2.95
C ALA A 37 -12.12 -3.08 -2.43
N GLY A 38 -10.88 -3.44 -2.77
CA GLY A 38 -10.30 -4.75 -2.47
C GLY A 38 -10.41 -5.75 -3.64
N GLY A 39 -10.24 -7.04 -3.36
CA GLY A 39 -10.26 -8.12 -4.37
C GLY A 39 -9.01 -8.19 -5.26
N GLY A 40 -8.02 -7.32 -5.04
CA GLY A 40 -6.79 -7.23 -5.83
C GLY A 40 -6.36 -5.78 -6.00
N GLY A 41 -5.73 -5.47 -7.14
CA GLY A 41 -5.34 -4.10 -7.45
C GLY A 41 -4.15 -3.61 -6.62
N SER A 42 -4.35 -2.53 -5.87
CA SER A 42 -3.28 -1.77 -5.22
C SER A 42 -3.31 -1.86 -3.69
N MET A 43 -2.13 -1.65 -3.10
CA MET A 43 -1.96 -1.44 -1.66
C MET A 43 -1.22 -0.13 -1.42
N VAL A 44 -1.28 0.37 -0.19
CA VAL A 44 -0.54 1.56 0.25
C VAL A 44 0.24 1.23 1.52
N ALA A 45 1.48 1.71 1.60
CA ALA A 45 2.35 1.62 2.75
C ALA A 45 2.80 3.03 3.16
N LEU A 46 2.73 3.35 4.45
CA LEU A 46 3.20 4.62 5.00
C LEU A 46 4.60 4.44 5.59
N THR A 47 5.60 5.14 5.06
CA THR A 47 7.00 4.91 5.41
C THR A 47 7.84 6.19 5.31
N ASP A 48 8.90 6.25 6.11
CA ASP A 48 10.03 7.19 6.01
C ASP A 48 11.24 6.59 5.25
N ARG A 49 11.14 5.32 4.82
CA ARG A 49 12.15 4.56 4.08
C ARG A 49 11.64 4.12 2.70
N PRO A 50 11.27 5.05 1.80
CA PRO A 50 10.54 4.73 0.57
C PRO A 50 11.28 3.74 -0.33
N GLU A 51 12.60 3.84 -0.48
CA GLU A 51 13.39 2.94 -1.34
C GLU A 51 13.42 1.51 -0.79
N GLU A 52 13.55 1.35 0.53
CA GLU A 52 13.57 0.04 1.18
C GLU A 52 12.21 -0.63 1.07
N THR A 53 11.13 0.12 1.33
CA THR A 53 9.75 -0.37 1.15
C THR A 53 9.45 -0.72 -0.30
N ARG A 54 9.87 0.12 -1.26
CA ARG A 54 9.68 -0.13 -2.69
C ARG A 54 10.42 -1.40 -3.12
N ARG A 55 11.63 -1.63 -2.64
CA ARG A 55 12.41 -2.85 -2.90
C ARG A 55 11.74 -4.09 -2.31
N ALA A 56 11.25 -4.01 -1.06
CA ALA A 56 10.55 -5.12 -0.41
C ALA A 56 9.27 -5.51 -1.17
N ILE A 57 8.44 -4.53 -1.56
CA ILE A 57 7.24 -4.76 -2.38
C ILE A 57 7.63 -5.34 -3.75
N GLY A 58 8.69 -4.82 -4.37
CA GLY A 58 9.24 -5.32 -5.65
C GLY A 58 9.67 -6.78 -5.59
N ALA A 59 10.44 -7.15 -4.56
CA ALA A 59 10.87 -8.53 -4.33
C ALA A 59 9.70 -9.49 -4.09
N ALA A 60 8.59 -8.98 -3.56
CA ALA A 60 7.35 -9.74 -3.38
C ALA A 60 6.48 -9.84 -4.66
N GLY A 61 6.94 -9.28 -5.79
CA GLY A 61 6.27 -9.31 -7.10
C GLY A 61 5.38 -8.11 -7.39
N GLY A 62 5.41 -7.06 -6.57
CA GLY A 62 4.65 -5.83 -6.78
C GLY A 62 5.39 -4.80 -7.64
N ARG A 63 4.66 -3.81 -8.16
CA ARG A 63 5.24 -2.60 -8.76
C ARG A 63 4.90 -1.42 -7.85
N ALA A 64 5.91 -0.86 -7.20
CA ALA A 64 5.74 0.21 -6.22
C ALA A 64 6.31 1.54 -6.72
N PHE A 65 5.61 2.62 -6.37
CA PHE A 65 5.97 4.01 -6.65
C PHE A 65 6.07 4.76 -5.32
N ALA A 66 7.17 5.49 -5.12
CA ALA A 66 7.27 6.42 -3.99
C ALA A 66 6.47 7.68 -4.35
N VAL A 67 5.57 8.08 -3.46
CA VAL A 67 4.69 9.25 -3.64
C VAL A 67 4.58 10.02 -2.33
N ALA A 68 4.28 11.31 -2.43
CA ALA A 68 3.93 12.16 -1.30
C ALA A 68 2.45 12.57 -1.40
N THR A 69 1.86 12.98 -0.28
CA THR A 69 0.52 13.56 -0.28
C THR A 69 0.56 14.93 -0.93
N GLU A 70 -0.28 15.15 -1.93
CA GLU A 70 -0.48 16.46 -2.56
C GLU A 70 -1.73 17.10 -1.95
N PRO A 71 -1.61 18.23 -1.21
CA PRO A 71 -2.78 18.94 -0.68
C PRO A 71 -3.63 19.58 -1.78
N ASP A 72 -3.04 19.85 -2.94
CA ASP A 72 -3.72 20.53 -4.02
C ASP A 72 -4.54 19.59 -4.91
N GLY A 73 -5.78 19.98 -5.16
CA GLY A 73 -6.64 19.32 -6.14
C GLY A 73 -6.38 19.81 -7.57
N VAL A 74 -7.42 19.75 -8.40
CA VAL A 74 -7.33 20.24 -9.78
C VAL A 74 -7.07 21.75 -9.81
N ARG A 75 -6.11 22.19 -10.63
CA ARG A 75 -5.78 23.61 -10.84
C ARG A 75 -5.68 23.89 -12.33
N ARG A 76 -6.15 25.07 -12.77
CA ARG A 76 -5.80 25.58 -14.09
C ARG A 76 -4.39 26.17 -14.00
N LEU A 77 -3.51 25.71 -14.89
CA LEU A 77 -2.23 26.36 -15.11
C LEU A 77 -2.48 27.76 -15.73
N PRO A 78 -1.65 28.76 -15.38
CA PRO A 78 -1.74 30.08 -15.98
C PRO A 78 -1.53 30.04 -17.50
#